data_AF-A0A967IQE0-F1
#
_entry.id   AF-A0A967IQE0-F1
#
_cell.length_a   1.000
_cell.length_b   1.000
_cell.length_c   1.000
_cell.angle_alpha   90.00
_cell.angle_beta   90.00
_cell.angle_gamma   90.00
#
_symmetry.space_group_name_H-M   'P 1'
#
loop_
_entity.id
_entity.type
_entity.pdbx_description
1 polymer ?
#
loop_
_entity_poly.entity_id
_entity_poly.type
_entity_poly.pdbx_seq_one_letter_code
_entity_poly.pdbx_strand_id
1 'polypeptide(L)'
;FNNIVGNNISGLSNEVGTVDATRNWWGDASGPYHESLNPSGSGDEVSDNVEFEPWLESELVGARTETVADGTVDAKDMADTEVVVTGTATVTVARYGNNPGGDAPADFNALGKYIDVYVPSISAVTEIEIRHYYTDAELAATGVDEELLELLWWDGDEWIECSDGGVNTTATYGYSGYMWVKIRNDTTPSLADLQGTVFGGYQHPSATNGGFCFIATAAYGTPMAGEIQILREFRDEYLLTSPIGQAFVDFYYRVSPPIAEFITEHAILKPVVRAGLVPAVAVSAMVVNTTTTEKAVTMSILVLVVVSVAIWVMRRRSRG
;
A
#
# COMPACT_ATOMS: atom_id res chain seq x y z
N PHE A 1 22.68 -2.57 2.68
CA PHE A 1 22.09 -3.79 2.10
C PHE A 1 23.16 -4.85 1.91
N ASN A 2 23.24 -5.78 2.85
CA ASN A 2 24.10 -6.97 2.79
C ASN A 2 23.42 -8.11 3.57
N ASN A 3 23.86 -9.34 3.30
CA ASN A 3 23.57 -10.49 4.15
C ASN A 3 24.78 -10.75 5.06
N ILE A 4 24.61 -10.56 6.37
CA ILE A 4 25.60 -10.84 7.42
C ILE A 4 25.10 -12.09 8.15
N VAL A 5 25.43 -13.26 7.60
CA VAL A 5 24.85 -14.55 8.05
C VAL A 5 25.91 -15.64 8.13
N GLY A 6 25.70 -16.59 9.06
CA GLY A 6 26.52 -17.80 9.16
C GLY A 6 27.87 -17.59 9.83
N ASN A 7 28.01 -16.54 10.65
CA ASN A 7 29.23 -16.25 11.38
C ASN A 7 29.29 -17.06 12.70
N ASN A 8 30.47 -17.59 13.02
CA ASN A 8 30.65 -18.48 14.17
C ASN A 8 30.88 -17.76 15.52
N ILE A 9 31.21 -16.47 15.49
CA ILE A 9 31.59 -15.69 16.69
C ILE A 9 30.71 -14.46 16.82
N SER A 10 30.70 -13.60 15.81
CA SER A 10 29.81 -12.45 15.69
C SER A 10 29.70 -12.07 14.22
N GLY A 11 28.56 -11.52 13.82
CA GLY A 11 28.36 -10.96 12.48
C GLY A 11 29.18 -9.70 12.26
N LEU A 12 29.23 -8.83 13.28
CA LEU A 12 30.08 -7.64 13.28
C LEU A 12 30.56 -7.31 14.70
N SER A 13 31.87 -7.08 14.84
CA SER A 13 32.47 -6.64 16.10
C SER A 13 33.27 -5.36 15.89
N ASN A 14 33.00 -4.35 16.71
CA ASN A 14 33.64 -3.05 16.66
C ASN A 14 33.99 -2.53 18.07
N GLU A 15 35.28 -2.30 18.31
CA GLU A 15 35.80 -1.90 19.63
C GLU A 15 35.92 -0.38 19.80
N VAL A 16 35.91 0.40 18.71
CA VAL A 16 36.16 1.85 18.75
C VAL A 16 35.29 2.59 17.75
N GLY A 17 34.67 3.68 18.19
CA GLY A 17 33.76 4.48 17.36
C GLY A 17 32.47 3.74 17.05
N THR A 18 31.55 4.36 16.32
CA THR A 18 30.29 3.74 15.90
C THR A 18 30.39 3.29 14.44
N VAL A 19 29.91 2.09 14.13
CA VAL A 19 29.76 1.59 12.75
C VAL A 19 28.28 1.48 12.43
N ASP A 20 27.88 2.11 11.33
CA ASP A 20 26.54 1.96 10.73
C ASP A 20 26.50 0.61 9.99
N ALA A 21 25.75 -0.32 10.56
CA ALA A 21 25.39 -1.61 10.00
C ALA A 21 23.86 -1.75 9.84
N THR A 22 23.16 -0.62 9.70
CA THR A 22 21.73 -0.61 9.40
C THR A 22 21.47 -1.17 7.99
N ARG A 23 20.23 -1.61 7.75
CA ARG A 23 19.75 -2.16 6.47
C ARG A 23 20.59 -3.34 6.00
N ASN A 24 20.91 -4.24 6.93
CA ASN A 24 21.52 -5.55 6.64
C ASN A 24 20.62 -6.68 7.19
N TRP A 25 20.65 -7.80 6.50
CA TRP A 25 20.01 -9.05 6.93
C TRP A 25 20.98 -9.80 7.83
N TRP A 26 20.53 -10.20 9.02
CA TRP A 26 21.38 -10.83 10.04
C TRP A 26 21.15 -12.34 10.18
N GLY A 27 20.40 -12.94 9.25
CA GLY A 27 20.13 -14.38 9.22
C GLY A 27 18.80 -14.76 9.83
N ASP A 28 18.13 -13.83 10.51
CA ASP A 28 16.79 -13.99 11.05
C ASP A 28 16.03 -12.65 11.05
N ALA A 29 14.71 -12.70 10.90
CA ALA A 29 13.83 -11.52 10.84
C ALA A 29 13.79 -10.75 12.16
N SER A 30 14.07 -11.42 13.28
CA SER A 30 14.25 -10.79 14.59
C SER A 30 15.53 -9.95 14.71
N GLY A 31 16.38 -9.91 13.69
CA GLY A 31 17.60 -9.10 13.65
C GLY A 31 18.77 -9.74 14.40
N PRO A 32 19.89 -9.01 14.55
CA PRO A 32 21.08 -9.52 15.22
C PRO A 32 20.87 -9.65 16.72
N TYR A 33 21.49 -10.65 17.34
CA TYR A 33 21.55 -10.71 18.80
C TYR A 33 22.43 -9.58 19.36
N HIS A 34 21.90 -8.86 20.36
CA HIS A 34 22.70 -7.95 21.19
C HIS A 34 22.17 -7.98 22.62
N GLU A 35 23.04 -8.17 23.62
CA GLU A 35 22.64 -8.45 25.02
C GLU A 35 21.66 -7.42 25.60
N SER A 36 21.89 -6.12 25.36
CA SER A 36 21.05 -5.04 25.90
C SER A 36 20.05 -4.45 24.90
N LEU A 37 20.43 -4.31 23.62
CA LEU A 37 19.66 -3.59 22.59
C LEU A 37 18.67 -4.50 21.84
N ASN A 38 19.00 -5.79 21.63
CA ASN A 38 18.10 -6.76 21.00
C ASN A 38 18.30 -8.18 21.57
N PRO A 39 17.95 -8.42 22.85
CA PRO A 39 18.21 -9.69 23.54
C PRO A 39 17.42 -10.88 22.98
N SER A 40 16.39 -10.63 22.17
CA SER A 40 15.57 -11.65 21.50
C SER A 40 15.99 -11.93 20.06
N GLY A 41 16.93 -11.16 19.50
CA GLY A 41 17.44 -11.37 18.15
C GLY A 41 18.06 -12.76 17.99
N SER A 42 17.64 -13.49 16.97
CA SER A 42 18.13 -14.84 16.65
C SER A 42 19.17 -14.84 15.52
N GLY A 43 19.43 -13.69 14.90
CA GLY A 43 20.48 -13.51 13.91
C GLY A 43 21.88 -13.40 14.50
N ASP A 44 22.87 -13.26 13.62
CA ASP A 44 24.28 -13.18 13.98
C ASP A 44 24.55 -12.02 14.96
N GLU A 45 25.30 -12.32 16.02
CA GLU A 45 25.56 -11.39 17.12
C GLU A 45 26.34 -10.14 16.68
N VAL A 46 26.00 -8.99 17.26
CA VAL A 46 26.75 -7.74 17.11
C VAL A 46 27.31 -7.27 18.45
N SER A 47 28.50 -6.67 18.42
CA SER A 47 29.07 -6.05 19.62
C SER A 47 28.46 -4.68 19.92
N ASP A 48 28.85 -4.12 21.07
CA ASP A 48 28.67 -2.70 21.35
C ASP A 48 29.23 -1.83 20.20
N ASN A 49 28.67 -0.62 20.05
CA ASN A 49 29.02 0.38 19.03
C ASN A 49 28.74 -0.01 17.57
N VAL A 50 27.87 -0.98 17.34
CA VAL A 50 27.27 -1.26 16.04
C VAL A 50 25.85 -0.71 16.03
N GLU A 51 25.55 0.19 15.09
CA GLU A 51 24.18 0.64 14.84
C GLU A 51 23.56 -0.31 13.81
N PHE A 52 22.60 -1.13 14.24
CA PHE A 52 22.00 -2.17 13.40
C PHE A 52 20.50 -1.96 13.13
N GLU A 53 19.89 -0.93 13.73
CA GLU A 53 18.48 -0.56 13.53
C GLU A 53 18.34 0.62 12.54
N PRO A 54 17.46 0.50 11.52
CA PRO A 54 16.64 -0.66 11.20
C PRO A 54 17.47 -1.77 10.54
N TRP A 55 17.11 -3.04 10.78
CA TRP A 55 17.64 -4.19 10.04
C TRP A 55 16.67 -4.65 8.94
N LEU A 56 17.08 -5.59 8.09
CA LEU A 56 16.18 -6.19 7.09
C LEU A 56 15.41 -7.35 7.72
N GLU A 57 14.11 -7.48 7.44
CA GLU A 57 13.29 -8.59 7.97
C GLU A 57 13.20 -9.79 7.00
N SER A 58 13.84 -9.70 5.84
CA SER A 58 14.00 -10.82 4.92
C SER A 58 15.37 -10.86 4.28
N GLU A 59 15.77 -12.05 3.84
CA GLU A 59 17.02 -12.27 3.14
C GLU A 59 17.07 -11.48 1.83
N LEU A 60 18.21 -10.79 1.61
CA LEU A 60 18.48 -10.08 0.38
C LEU A 60 18.90 -11.07 -0.71
N VAL A 61 18.20 -11.06 -1.85
CA VAL A 61 18.59 -11.82 -3.05
C VAL A 61 19.67 -11.08 -3.83
N GLY A 62 19.57 -9.75 -3.86
CA GLY A 62 20.55 -8.89 -4.51
C GLY A 62 20.21 -7.42 -4.35
N ALA A 63 21.17 -6.55 -4.64
CA ALA A 63 20.96 -5.11 -4.72
C ALA A 63 21.80 -4.47 -5.82
N ARG A 64 21.28 -3.42 -6.45
CA ARG A 64 21.98 -2.57 -7.40
C ARG A 64 21.90 -1.12 -6.93
N THR A 65 23.03 -0.43 -6.94
CA THR A 65 23.11 1.02 -6.64
C THR A 65 23.70 1.76 -7.82
N GLU A 66 23.04 2.83 -8.24
CA GLU A 66 23.50 3.67 -9.34
C GLU A 66 23.11 5.14 -9.11
N THR A 67 23.95 6.06 -9.56
CA THR A 67 23.65 7.50 -9.57
C THR A 67 23.27 7.91 -10.99
N VAL A 68 22.08 8.49 -11.14
CA VAL A 68 21.55 8.94 -12.44
C VAL A 68 21.11 10.40 -12.36
N ALA A 69 21.16 11.08 -13.51
CA ALA A 69 20.64 12.43 -13.70
C ALA A 69 19.67 12.41 -14.90
N ASP A 70 18.40 12.68 -14.65
CA ASP A 70 17.28 12.56 -15.60
C ASP A 70 17.36 11.24 -16.40
N GLY A 71 17.41 10.13 -15.67
CA GLY A 71 17.77 8.82 -16.22
C GLY A 71 17.12 7.65 -15.48
N THR A 72 17.57 6.43 -15.79
CA THR A 72 16.98 5.20 -15.27
C THR A 72 18.05 4.32 -14.64
N VAL A 73 17.79 3.86 -13.42
CA VAL A 73 18.52 2.75 -12.80
C VAL A 73 17.88 1.45 -13.28
N ASP A 74 18.59 0.72 -14.13
CA ASP A 74 18.14 -0.56 -14.68
C ASP A 74 18.59 -1.71 -13.79
N ALA A 75 17.68 -2.25 -12.97
CA ALA A 75 17.92 -3.40 -12.10
C ALA A 75 17.16 -4.66 -12.56
N LYS A 76 16.76 -4.76 -13.84
CA LYS A 76 15.92 -5.87 -14.32
C LYS A 76 16.58 -7.24 -14.16
N ASP A 77 17.88 -7.32 -14.39
CA ASP A 77 18.68 -8.56 -14.26
C ASP A 77 18.65 -9.18 -12.87
N MET A 78 18.35 -8.37 -11.85
CA MET A 78 18.46 -8.76 -10.44
C MET A 78 17.09 -8.69 -9.74
N ALA A 79 16.34 -7.61 -9.95
CA ALA A 79 15.10 -7.28 -9.25
C ALA A 79 13.85 -7.33 -10.14
N ASP A 80 13.98 -7.54 -11.45
CA ASP A 80 12.90 -7.27 -12.41
C ASP A 80 12.36 -5.84 -12.26
N THR A 81 13.23 -4.86 -12.01
CA THR A 81 12.82 -3.48 -11.71
C THR A 81 13.63 -2.45 -12.49
N GLU A 82 12.96 -1.39 -12.91
CA GLU A 82 13.58 -0.12 -13.31
C GLU A 82 13.13 1.00 -12.37
N VAL A 83 14.03 1.95 -12.10
CA VAL A 83 13.67 3.19 -11.39
C VAL A 83 14.04 4.38 -12.27
N VAL A 84 13.05 5.10 -12.76
CA VAL A 84 13.22 6.33 -13.54
C VAL A 84 13.25 7.51 -12.58
N VAL A 85 14.26 8.36 -12.71
CA VAL A 85 14.49 9.52 -11.86
C VAL A 85 14.34 10.78 -12.68
N THR A 86 13.43 11.67 -12.26
CA THR A 86 13.40 13.06 -12.72
C THR A 86 14.16 13.92 -11.72
N GLY A 87 15.29 14.48 -12.14
CA GLY A 87 16.29 15.08 -11.28
C GLY A 87 17.56 14.26 -11.15
N THR A 88 18.33 14.45 -10.08
CA THR A 88 19.57 13.69 -9.82
C THR A 88 19.48 12.96 -8.49
N ALA A 89 19.70 11.64 -8.52
CA ALA A 89 19.65 10.79 -7.33
C ALA A 89 20.66 9.65 -7.42
N THR A 90 21.18 9.24 -6.27
CA THR A 90 21.69 7.88 -6.09
C THR A 90 20.52 7.02 -5.64
N VAL A 91 20.24 5.94 -6.35
CA VAL A 91 19.16 5.01 -6.03
C VAL A 91 19.77 3.65 -5.78
N THR A 92 19.31 2.98 -4.72
CA THR A 92 19.55 1.55 -4.52
C THR A 92 18.24 0.80 -4.68
N VAL A 93 18.24 -0.24 -5.52
CA VAL A 93 17.15 -1.20 -5.67
C VAL A 93 17.62 -2.52 -5.07
N ALA A 94 16.96 -2.98 -4.03
CA ALA A 94 17.21 -4.28 -3.40
C ALA A 94 16.02 -5.22 -3.66
N ARG A 95 16.24 -6.54 -3.68
CA ARG A 95 15.17 -7.55 -3.79
C ARG A 95 15.26 -8.49 -2.62
N TYR A 96 14.10 -8.81 -2.08
CA TYR A 96 13.96 -9.79 -1.02
C TYR A 96 13.51 -11.14 -1.58
N GLY A 97 13.93 -12.21 -0.90
CA GLY A 97 13.50 -13.57 -1.23
C GLY A 97 12.08 -13.87 -0.78
N ASN A 98 11.61 -13.20 0.28
CA ASN A 98 10.28 -13.32 0.85
C ASN A 98 9.75 -11.94 1.26
N ASN A 99 8.52 -11.90 1.74
CA ASN A 99 7.91 -10.69 2.31
C ASN A 99 8.78 -10.18 3.49
N PRO A 100 9.36 -8.96 3.41
CA PRO A 100 10.17 -8.36 4.47
C PRO A 100 9.37 -7.41 5.37
N GLY A 101 8.05 -7.49 5.35
CA GLY A 101 7.17 -6.78 6.26
C GLY A 101 6.15 -7.74 6.88
N GLY A 102 5.10 -7.16 7.46
CA GLY A 102 4.00 -7.92 8.05
C GLY A 102 3.11 -8.61 7.03
N ASP A 103 2.04 -9.21 7.54
CA ASP A 103 1.02 -9.84 6.72
C ASP A 103 0.37 -8.82 5.78
N ALA A 104 0.18 -9.22 4.52
CA ALA A 104 -0.56 -8.41 3.57
C ALA A 104 -2.04 -8.33 3.97
N PRO A 105 -2.79 -7.30 3.54
CA PRO A 105 -4.20 -7.19 3.85
C PRO A 105 -4.94 -8.41 3.29
N ALA A 106 -5.88 -8.98 4.05
CA ALA A 106 -6.45 -10.31 3.80
C ALA A 106 -7.10 -10.51 2.42
N ASP A 107 -7.56 -9.42 1.80
CA ASP A 107 -8.22 -9.45 0.48
C ASP A 107 -7.25 -9.29 -0.70
N PHE A 108 -5.94 -9.15 -0.42
CA PHE A 108 -4.89 -8.98 -1.43
C PHE A 108 -4.16 -10.30 -1.65
N ASN A 109 -3.97 -10.65 -2.92
CA ASN A 109 -3.19 -11.82 -3.29
C ASN A 109 -1.78 -11.39 -3.69
N ALA A 110 -0.78 -11.87 -2.96
CA ALA A 110 0.61 -11.54 -3.26
C ALA A 110 1.08 -12.17 -4.58
N LEU A 111 1.75 -11.37 -5.42
CA LEU A 111 2.54 -11.90 -6.54
C LEU A 111 3.84 -12.57 -6.04
N GLY A 112 4.23 -12.29 -4.79
CA GLY A 112 5.44 -12.85 -4.17
C GLY A 112 6.73 -12.17 -4.62
N LYS A 113 6.65 -10.92 -5.07
CA LYS A 113 7.81 -10.12 -5.47
C LYS A 113 7.92 -8.89 -4.56
N TYR A 114 9.11 -8.71 -3.98
CA TYR A 114 9.37 -7.67 -2.98
C TYR A 114 10.69 -6.99 -3.28
N ILE A 115 10.67 -5.66 -3.30
CA ILE A 115 11.83 -4.82 -3.55
C ILE A 115 11.95 -3.72 -2.50
N ASP A 116 13.16 -3.21 -2.30
CA ASP A 116 13.42 -1.99 -1.55
C ASP A 116 13.92 -0.91 -2.51
N VAL A 117 13.40 0.30 -2.40
CA VAL A 117 13.94 1.47 -3.08
C VAL A 117 14.45 2.47 -2.05
N TYR A 118 15.76 2.68 -2.05
CA TYR A 118 16.44 3.61 -1.16
C TYR A 118 17.08 4.77 -1.92
N VAL A 119 16.75 5.98 -1.50
CA VAL A 119 17.22 7.24 -2.08
C VAL A 119 17.74 8.15 -0.95
N PRO A 120 19.04 8.07 -0.62
CA PRO A 120 19.63 8.79 0.51
C PRO A 120 19.52 10.32 0.41
N SER A 121 19.37 10.87 -0.80
CA SER A 121 19.23 12.31 -1.00
C SER A 121 18.21 12.61 -2.09
N ILE A 122 17.16 13.34 -1.71
CA ILE A 122 16.05 13.72 -2.58
C ILE A 122 16.05 15.22 -2.95
N SER A 123 17.08 15.96 -2.54
CA SER A 123 17.12 17.43 -2.67
C SER A 123 17.08 17.92 -4.11
N ALA A 124 17.50 17.09 -5.06
CA ALA A 124 17.51 17.36 -6.49
C ALA A 124 16.54 16.46 -7.26
N VAL A 125 15.53 15.89 -6.60
CA VAL A 125 14.58 14.94 -7.20
C VAL A 125 13.18 15.55 -7.17
N THR A 126 12.45 15.45 -8.28
CA THR A 126 11.05 15.91 -8.36
C THR A 126 10.06 14.76 -8.50
N GLU A 127 10.48 13.67 -9.13
CA GLU A 127 9.67 12.47 -9.30
C GLU A 127 10.55 11.23 -9.40
N ILE A 128 10.09 10.13 -8.81
CA ILE A 128 10.62 8.78 -9.02
C ILE A 128 9.51 7.90 -9.55
N GLU A 129 9.72 7.24 -10.68
CA GLU A 129 8.83 6.19 -11.19
C GLU A 129 9.50 4.83 -11.01
N ILE A 130 8.88 3.96 -10.21
CA ILE A 130 9.30 2.56 -10.08
C ILE A 130 8.48 1.75 -11.08
N ARG A 131 9.15 0.90 -11.86
CA ARG A 131 8.51 -0.08 -12.74
C ARG A 131 8.97 -1.47 -12.34
N HIS A 132 8.06 -2.29 -11.85
CA HIS A 132 8.35 -3.64 -11.38
C HIS A 132 7.66 -4.67 -12.28
N TYR A 133 8.48 -5.43 -12.99
CA TYR A 133 8.08 -6.28 -14.09
C TYR A 133 7.63 -7.67 -13.63
N TYR A 134 6.70 -8.26 -14.39
CA TYR A 134 6.17 -9.59 -14.13
C TYR A 134 6.00 -10.40 -15.43
N THR A 135 5.86 -11.71 -15.30
CA THR A 135 5.74 -12.68 -16.39
C THR A 135 4.47 -13.51 -16.27
N ASP A 136 3.96 -14.02 -17.39
CA ASP A 136 2.80 -14.92 -17.43
C ASP A 136 3.00 -16.16 -16.54
N ALA A 137 4.23 -16.63 -16.40
CA ALA A 137 4.58 -17.76 -15.56
C ALA A 137 4.36 -17.46 -14.07
N GLU A 138 4.68 -16.23 -13.63
CA GLU A 138 4.42 -15.78 -12.26
C GLU A 138 2.92 -15.61 -12.03
N LEU A 139 2.19 -14.99 -12.97
CA LEU A 139 0.73 -14.84 -12.88
C LEU A 139 0.03 -16.21 -12.77
N ALA A 140 0.44 -17.17 -13.60
CA ALA A 140 -0.12 -18.52 -13.59
C ALA A 140 0.21 -19.29 -12.29
N ALA A 141 1.37 -19.03 -11.67
CA ALA A 141 1.78 -19.69 -10.44
C ALA A 141 1.00 -19.20 -9.22
N THR A 142 0.64 -17.92 -9.19
CA THR A 142 -0.08 -17.29 -8.06
C THR A 142 -1.59 -17.25 -8.29
N GLY A 143 -2.04 -17.36 -9.54
CA GLY A 143 -3.44 -17.25 -9.91
C GLY A 143 -3.97 -15.81 -9.85
N VAL A 144 -3.08 -14.82 -9.85
CA VAL A 144 -3.46 -13.42 -9.81
C VAL A 144 -3.93 -12.90 -11.16
N ASP A 145 -4.88 -11.97 -11.14
CA ASP A 145 -5.38 -11.26 -12.32
C ASP A 145 -4.46 -10.10 -12.68
N GLU A 146 -3.95 -10.11 -13.92
CA GLU A 146 -3.03 -9.11 -14.44
C GLU A 146 -3.60 -7.69 -14.38
N GLU A 147 -4.89 -7.53 -14.70
CA GLU A 147 -5.53 -6.21 -14.79
C GLU A 147 -5.68 -5.53 -13.41
N LEU A 148 -5.49 -6.29 -12.34
CA LEU A 148 -5.68 -5.86 -10.95
C LEU A 148 -4.37 -5.75 -10.19
N LEU A 149 -3.23 -5.88 -10.88
CA LEU A 149 -1.92 -5.76 -10.26
C LEU A 149 -1.58 -4.32 -9.88
N GLU A 150 -0.96 -4.16 -8.72
CA GLU A 150 -0.42 -2.88 -8.24
C GLU A 150 0.72 -3.09 -7.25
N LEU A 151 1.45 -2.01 -6.98
CA LEU A 151 2.47 -1.98 -5.92
C LEU A 151 1.85 -1.42 -4.64
N LEU A 152 1.95 -2.21 -3.57
CA LEU A 152 1.79 -1.71 -2.20
C LEU A 152 3.18 -1.37 -1.64
N TRP A 153 3.23 -0.41 -0.72
CA TRP A 153 4.43 -0.05 0.03
C TRP A 153 4.25 -0.38 1.51
N TRP A 154 5.35 -0.72 2.19
CA TRP A 154 5.35 -0.95 3.63
C TRP A 154 5.71 0.35 4.35
N ASP A 155 4.83 0.84 5.22
CA ASP A 155 5.05 2.08 5.97
C ASP A 155 5.81 1.89 7.31
N GLY A 156 6.09 0.64 7.66
CA GLY A 156 6.67 0.24 8.94
C GLY A 156 5.70 -0.54 9.84
N ASP A 157 4.40 -0.51 9.54
CA ASP A 157 3.35 -1.18 10.32
C ASP A 157 2.37 -1.96 9.43
N GLU A 158 1.98 -1.40 8.30
CA GLU A 158 1.04 -2.02 7.37
C GLU A 158 1.46 -1.86 5.89
N TRP A 159 0.99 -2.78 5.06
CA TRP A 159 1.06 -2.66 3.61
C TRP A 159 -0.02 -1.69 3.13
N ILE A 160 0.40 -0.60 2.50
CA ILE A 160 -0.47 0.49 2.03
C ILE A 160 -0.38 0.60 0.51
N GLU A 161 -1.50 0.86 -0.15
CA GLU A 161 -1.53 1.14 -1.58
C GLU A 161 -0.86 2.47 -1.93
N CYS A 162 -0.14 2.47 -3.06
CA CYS A 162 0.45 3.67 -3.60
C CYS A 162 -0.62 4.58 -4.23
N SER A 163 -0.60 5.88 -3.94
CA SER A 163 -1.63 6.84 -4.38
C SER A 163 -1.59 7.18 -5.87
N ASP A 164 -0.48 6.90 -6.55
CA ASP A 164 -0.30 7.12 -7.99
C ASP A 164 0.47 5.94 -8.58
N GLY A 165 -0.26 4.86 -8.85
CA GLY A 165 0.28 3.66 -9.44
C GLY A 165 -0.73 2.93 -10.32
N GLY A 166 -0.33 1.79 -10.85
CA GLY A 166 -1.17 0.91 -11.62
C GLY A 166 -0.37 -0.17 -12.34
N VAL A 167 -0.94 -0.73 -13.39
CA VAL A 167 -0.33 -1.77 -14.22
C VAL A 167 -0.27 -1.36 -15.68
N ASN A 168 0.82 -1.73 -16.35
CA ASN A 168 0.94 -1.73 -17.79
C ASN A 168 1.01 -3.18 -18.28
N THR A 169 -0.04 -3.63 -18.96
CA THR A 169 -0.19 -5.00 -19.49
C THR A 169 0.41 -5.19 -20.88
N THR A 170 1.24 -4.24 -21.33
CA THR A 170 1.93 -4.34 -22.61
C THR A 170 3.24 -5.08 -22.46
N ALA A 171 3.33 -6.25 -23.12
CA ALA A 171 4.55 -7.04 -23.15
C ALA A 171 5.77 -6.21 -23.58
N THR A 172 6.84 -6.30 -22.81
CA THR A 172 8.05 -5.48 -22.97
C THR A 172 9.26 -6.18 -22.38
N TYR A 173 10.40 -6.11 -23.07
CA TYR A 173 11.68 -6.69 -22.61
C TYR A 173 11.63 -8.18 -22.20
N GLY A 174 10.68 -8.96 -22.75
CA GLY A 174 10.49 -10.37 -22.39
C GLY A 174 9.59 -10.61 -21.17
N TYR A 175 9.07 -9.54 -20.58
CA TYR A 175 8.04 -9.54 -19.55
C TYR A 175 6.65 -9.36 -20.16
N SER A 176 5.63 -9.81 -19.45
CA SER A 176 4.21 -9.64 -19.85
C SER A 176 3.74 -8.21 -19.63
N GLY A 177 4.28 -7.56 -18.62
CA GLY A 177 3.99 -6.17 -18.30
C GLY A 177 4.79 -5.72 -17.08
N TYR A 178 4.37 -4.60 -16.49
CA TYR A 178 4.93 -4.11 -15.24
C TYR A 178 3.91 -3.35 -14.41
N MET A 179 3.99 -3.50 -13.10
CA MET A 179 3.35 -2.59 -12.16
C MET A 179 4.19 -1.32 -12.07
N TRP A 180 3.57 -0.17 -11.89
CA TRP A 180 4.27 1.09 -11.75
C TRP A 180 3.71 1.93 -10.61
N VAL A 181 4.58 2.75 -10.01
CA VAL A 181 4.22 3.80 -9.07
C VAL A 181 5.05 5.04 -9.36
N LYS A 182 4.42 6.22 -9.31
CA LYS A 182 5.08 7.52 -9.37
C LYS A 182 5.03 8.19 -8.00
N ILE A 183 6.20 8.60 -7.53
CA ILE A 183 6.44 9.13 -6.21
C ILE A 183 6.93 10.56 -6.34
N ARG A 184 6.19 11.47 -5.71
CA ARG A 184 6.45 12.92 -5.65
C ARG A 184 6.30 13.38 -4.20
N ASN A 185 6.36 14.68 -3.96
CA ASN A 185 6.13 15.23 -2.62
C ASN A 185 4.65 15.19 -2.19
N ASP A 186 3.71 15.02 -3.13
CA ASP A 186 2.27 15.05 -2.91
C ASP A 186 1.59 13.67 -3.01
N THR A 187 2.39 12.60 -3.10
CA THR A 187 1.93 11.21 -3.18
C THR A 187 2.11 10.49 -1.84
N THR A 188 1.47 9.33 -1.72
CA THR A 188 1.71 8.33 -0.68
C THR A 188 2.19 7.05 -1.36
N PRO A 189 3.42 6.56 -1.12
CA PRO A 189 4.48 7.23 -0.35
C PRO A 189 4.94 8.53 -1.03
N SER A 190 5.62 9.36 -0.27
CA SER A 190 6.28 10.58 -0.73
C SER A 190 7.77 10.34 -0.97
N LEU A 191 8.45 11.29 -1.63
CA LEU A 191 9.91 11.20 -1.80
C LEU A 191 10.66 11.13 -0.46
N ALA A 192 10.12 11.74 0.61
CA ALA A 192 10.73 11.70 1.94
C ALA A 192 10.72 10.31 2.56
N ASP A 193 9.79 9.46 2.13
CA ASP A 193 9.62 8.11 2.66
C ASP A 193 10.64 7.13 2.09
N LEU A 194 11.28 7.45 0.94
CA LEU A 194 12.28 6.63 0.21
C LEU A 194 13.63 6.47 0.92
N GLN A 195 13.61 6.20 2.23
CA GLN A 195 14.76 5.96 3.09
C GLN A 195 14.99 4.46 3.35
N GLY A 196 14.59 3.60 2.41
CA GLY A 196 14.64 2.15 2.54
C GLY A 196 13.23 1.59 2.52
N THR A 197 12.47 1.95 1.49
CA THR A 197 11.04 1.68 1.42
C THR A 197 10.80 0.38 0.68
N VAL A 198 10.11 -0.54 1.33
CA VAL A 198 9.74 -1.80 0.70
C VAL A 198 8.49 -1.61 -0.15
N PHE A 199 8.51 -2.17 -1.36
CA PHE A 199 7.35 -2.36 -2.22
C PHE A 199 7.13 -3.84 -2.49
N GLY A 200 5.86 -4.23 -2.59
CA GLY A 200 5.44 -5.58 -2.93
C GLY A 200 4.45 -5.57 -4.08
N GLY A 201 4.55 -6.56 -4.97
CA GLY A 201 3.57 -6.78 -6.03
C GLY A 201 2.37 -7.55 -5.50
N TYR A 202 1.17 -6.98 -5.67
CA TYR A 202 -0.07 -7.59 -5.23
C TYR A 202 -1.15 -7.44 -6.29
N GLN A 203 -2.10 -8.37 -6.25
CA GLN A 203 -3.39 -8.19 -6.87
C GLN A 203 -4.33 -7.51 -5.88
N HIS A 204 -4.92 -6.40 -6.29
CA HIS A 204 -6.02 -5.84 -5.54
C HIS A 204 -7.27 -6.74 -5.66
N PRO A 205 -8.18 -6.68 -4.67
CA PRO A 205 -9.40 -7.48 -4.74
C PRO A 205 -10.25 -7.12 -5.97
N SER A 206 -10.76 -8.11 -6.71
CA SER A 206 -11.59 -7.81 -7.89
C SER A 206 -12.92 -7.15 -7.48
N ALA A 207 -13.41 -6.22 -8.30
CA ALA A 207 -14.76 -5.66 -8.25
C ALA A 207 -15.89 -6.72 -8.16
N THR A 208 -15.66 -7.90 -8.73
CA THR A 208 -16.57 -9.05 -8.74
C THR A 208 -16.67 -9.75 -7.38
N ASN A 209 -15.68 -9.59 -6.52
CA ASN A 209 -15.69 -10.02 -5.12
C ASN A 209 -15.87 -8.82 -4.19
N GLY A 210 -16.90 -8.01 -4.43
CA GLY A 210 -17.56 -7.18 -3.41
C GLY A 210 -16.72 -6.24 -2.54
N GLY A 211 -15.52 -5.81 -2.97
CA GLY A 211 -14.54 -5.14 -2.09
C GLY A 211 -14.41 -3.61 -2.14
N PHE A 212 -14.77 -2.94 -3.25
CA PHE A 212 -14.46 -1.51 -3.44
C PHE A 212 -15.64 -0.55 -3.35
N CYS A 213 -15.42 0.59 -2.69
CA CYS A 213 -16.25 1.78 -2.84
C CYS A 213 -15.76 2.61 -4.05
N PHE A 214 -16.06 2.20 -5.28
CA PHE A 214 -15.57 2.87 -6.52
C PHE A 214 -15.68 4.41 -6.53
N ILE A 215 -16.83 4.96 -6.12
CA ILE A 215 -17.03 6.43 -6.09
C ILE A 215 -16.10 7.08 -5.05
N ALA A 216 -15.91 6.41 -3.91
CA ALA A 216 -15.00 6.90 -2.88
C ALA A 216 -13.55 6.78 -3.36
N THR A 217 -13.16 5.64 -3.92
CA THR A 217 -11.83 5.42 -4.53
C THR A 217 -11.53 6.48 -5.59
N ALA A 218 -12.45 6.76 -6.51
CA ALA A 218 -12.27 7.79 -7.53
C ALA A 218 -12.10 9.21 -6.93
N ALA A 219 -12.77 9.50 -5.81
CA ALA A 219 -12.67 10.78 -5.13
C ALA A 219 -11.39 10.91 -4.30
N TYR A 220 -11.03 9.88 -3.53
CA TYR A 220 -9.88 9.90 -2.62
C TYR A 220 -8.55 9.58 -3.33
N GLY A 221 -8.59 8.88 -4.47
CA GLY A 221 -7.41 8.55 -5.28
C GLY A 221 -6.73 7.24 -4.88
N THR A 222 -7.08 6.72 -3.70
CA THR A 222 -6.69 5.39 -3.22
C THR A 222 -7.93 4.76 -2.61
N PRO A 223 -8.13 3.45 -2.77
CA PRO A 223 -9.16 2.69 -2.07
C PRO A 223 -8.79 2.33 -0.62
N MET A 224 -7.56 2.60 -0.14
CA MET A 224 -7.13 2.44 1.25
C MET A 224 -7.22 3.72 2.09
N ALA A 225 -7.86 4.79 1.61
CA ALA A 225 -8.10 5.95 2.46
C ALA A 225 -8.86 5.52 3.73
N GLY A 226 -8.48 6.02 4.90
CA GLY A 226 -9.11 5.65 6.17
C GLY A 226 -10.64 5.83 6.16
N GLU A 227 -11.14 6.84 5.44
CA GLU A 227 -12.58 7.04 5.22
C GLU A 227 -13.23 5.91 4.41
N ILE A 228 -12.51 5.31 3.46
CA ILE A 228 -13.00 4.19 2.65
C ILE A 228 -12.98 2.90 3.48
N GLN A 229 -11.98 2.70 4.32
CA GLN A 229 -11.94 1.55 5.23
C GLN A 229 -13.15 1.54 6.16
N ILE A 230 -13.50 2.68 6.74
CA ILE A 230 -14.73 2.85 7.54
C ILE A 230 -16.00 2.48 6.74
N LEU A 231 -16.09 2.87 5.47
CA LEU A 231 -17.22 2.53 4.61
C LEU A 231 -17.26 1.03 4.25
N ARG A 232 -16.10 0.41 4.07
CA ARG A 232 -15.95 -1.03 3.82
C ARG A 232 -16.36 -1.85 5.03
N GLU A 233 -15.84 -1.54 6.21
CA GLU A 233 -16.22 -2.19 7.47
C GLU A 233 -17.74 -2.07 7.71
N PHE A 234 -18.31 -0.89 7.47
CA PHE A 234 -19.75 -0.70 7.55
C PHE A 234 -20.52 -1.57 6.53
N ARG A 235 -20.04 -1.67 5.29
CA ARG A 235 -20.61 -2.56 4.28
C ARG A 235 -20.58 -4.01 4.75
N ASP A 236 -19.44 -4.47 5.22
CA ASP A 236 -19.20 -5.89 5.48
C ASP A 236 -19.91 -6.35 6.76
N GLU A 237 -19.85 -5.57 7.83
CA GLU A 237 -20.44 -5.92 9.12
C GLU A 237 -21.96 -5.60 9.18
N TYR A 238 -22.46 -4.60 8.44
CA TYR A 238 -23.86 -4.15 8.56
C TYR A 238 -24.69 -4.30 7.29
N LEU A 239 -24.15 -4.02 6.09
CA LEU A 239 -24.95 -4.11 4.86
C LEU A 239 -25.06 -5.55 4.36
N LEU A 240 -23.94 -6.29 4.31
CA LEU A 240 -23.92 -7.66 3.80
C LEU A 240 -24.59 -8.68 4.72
N THR A 241 -24.89 -8.31 5.97
CA THR A 241 -25.61 -9.17 6.92
C THR A 241 -27.13 -9.22 6.68
N SER A 242 -27.68 -8.40 5.79
CA SER A 242 -29.12 -8.38 5.48
C SER A 242 -29.40 -8.44 3.97
N PRO A 243 -30.49 -9.09 3.51
CA PRO A 243 -30.84 -9.15 2.09
C PRO A 243 -31.07 -7.77 1.45
N ILE A 244 -31.56 -6.80 2.22
CA ILE A 244 -31.78 -5.43 1.73
C ILE A 244 -30.44 -4.72 1.54
N GLY A 245 -29.51 -4.88 2.48
CA GLY A 245 -28.17 -4.31 2.37
C GLY A 245 -27.36 -4.96 1.24
N GLN A 246 -27.45 -6.29 1.06
CA GLN A 246 -26.88 -6.97 -0.11
C GLN A 246 -27.43 -6.41 -1.43
N ALA A 247 -28.75 -6.25 -1.56
CA ALA A 247 -29.35 -5.67 -2.76
C ALA A 247 -28.93 -4.21 -3.02
N PHE A 248 -28.71 -3.43 -1.96
CA PHE A 248 -28.17 -2.06 -2.07
C PHE A 248 -26.73 -2.07 -2.57
N VAL A 249 -25.90 -2.96 -2.00
CA VAL A 249 -24.51 -3.13 -2.39
C VAL A 249 -24.42 -3.58 -3.85
N ASP A 250 -25.21 -4.58 -4.26
CA ASP A 250 -25.28 -5.04 -5.66
C ASP A 250 -25.67 -3.92 -6.63
N PHE A 251 -26.65 -3.11 -6.25
CA PHE A 251 -27.04 -1.94 -7.03
C PHE A 251 -25.89 -0.95 -7.16
N TYR A 252 -25.18 -0.68 -6.06
CA TYR A 252 -24.00 0.18 -6.05
C TYR A 252 -22.92 -0.34 -6.99
N TYR A 253 -22.53 -1.61 -6.89
CA TYR A 253 -21.50 -2.23 -7.76
C TYR A 253 -21.88 -2.19 -9.24
N ARG A 254 -23.18 -2.30 -9.56
CA ARG A 254 -23.65 -2.24 -10.95
C ARG A 254 -23.64 -0.83 -11.56
N VAL A 255 -23.82 0.20 -10.75
CA VAL A 255 -24.04 1.58 -11.25
C VAL A 255 -22.82 2.48 -11.06
N SER A 256 -21.99 2.21 -10.05
CA SER A 256 -20.86 3.06 -9.68
C SER A 256 -19.66 3.06 -10.63
N PRO A 257 -19.29 1.99 -11.38
CA PRO A 257 -18.10 2.01 -12.23
C PRO A 257 -18.02 3.15 -13.25
N PRO A 258 -19.03 3.38 -14.13
CA PRO A 258 -18.97 4.49 -15.09
C PRO A 258 -19.00 5.87 -14.43
N ILE A 259 -19.57 5.97 -13.23
CA ILE A 259 -19.58 7.22 -12.44
C ILE A 259 -18.18 7.47 -11.86
N ALA A 260 -17.51 6.42 -11.38
CA ALA A 260 -16.17 6.48 -10.83
C ALA A 260 -15.15 6.87 -11.90
N GLU A 261 -15.21 6.27 -13.10
CA GLU A 261 -14.37 6.67 -14.25
C GLU A 261 -14.50 8.17 -14.55
N PHE A 262 -15.74 8.67 -14.64
CA PHE A 262 -15.98 10.09 -14.89
C PHE A 262 -15.39 11.01 -13.81
N ILE A 263 -15.46 10.62 -12.53
CA ILE A 263 -14.86 11.38 -11.42
C ILE A 263 -13.33 11.33 -11.49
N THR A 264 -12.76 10.17 -11.83
CA THR A 264 -11.30 9.99 -11.96
C THR A 264 -10.72 10.92 -13.02
N GLU A 265 -11.39 11.06 -14.17
CA GLU A 265 -10.98 11.96 -15.26
C GLU A 265 -11.08 13.46 -14.91
N HIS A 266 -11.91 13.83 -13.93
CA HIS A 266 -12.23 15.23 -13.63
C HIS A 266 -11.78 15.61 -12.21
N ALA A 267 -10.53 16.07 -12.07
CA ALA A 267 -9.94 16.47 -10.79
C ALA A 267 -10.78 17.49 -10.00
N ILE A 268 -11.54 18.36 -10.67
CA ILE A 268 -12.41 19.36 -10.03
C ILE A 268 -13.61 18.74 -9.28
N LEU A 269 -14.02 17.52 -9.65
CA LEU A 269 -15.14 16.83 -9.01
C LEU A 269 -14.73 16.12 -7.72
N LYS A 270 -13.47 15.68 -7.61
CA LYS A 270 -12.93 14.98 -6.44
C LYS A 270 -13.23 15.71 -5.11
N PRO A 271 -12.95 17.01 -4.92
CA PRO A 271 -13.27 17.71 -3.67
C PRO A 271 -14.78 17.80 -3.39
N VAL A 272 -15.62 17.91 -4.42
CA VAL A 272 -17.08 17.94 -4.29
C VAL A 272 -17.60 16.57 -3.82
N VAL A 273 -17.10 15.49 -4.42
CA VAL A 273 -17.48 14.13 -4.06
C VAL A 273 -16.99 13.80 -2.64
N ARG A 274 -15.76 14.17 -2.27
CA ARG A 274 -15.25 14.04 -0.89
C ARG A 274 -16.19 14.73 0.11
N ALA A 275 -16.54 15.99 -0.14
CA ALA A 275 -17.48 16.72 0.72
C ALA A 275 -18.86 16.05 0.81
N GLY A 276 -19.35 15.48 -0.29
CA GLY A 276 -20.60 14.73 -0.32
C GLY A 276 -20.55 13.38 0.41
N LEU A 277 -19.37 12.75 0.52
CA LEU A 277 -19.16 11.49 1.21
C LEU A 277 -18.98 11.66 2.73
N VAL A 278 -18.56 12.84 3.21
CA VAL A 278 -18.33 13.11 4.64
C VAL A 278 -19.50 12.66 5.54
N PRO A 279 -20.79 12.94 5.24
CA PRO A 279 -21.89 12.46 6.07
C PRO A 279 -21.99 10.94 6.13
N ALA A 280 -21.75 10.24 5.03
CA ALA A 280 -21.80 8.78 4.97
C ALA A 280 -20.64 8.15 5.74
N VAL A 281 -19.43 8.71 5.59
CA VAL A 281 -18.24 8.31 6.36
C VAL A 281 -18.48 8.54 7.85
N ALA A 282 -19.01 9.70 8.25
CA ALA A 282 -19.27 10.00 9.66
C ALA A 282 -20.30 9.05 10.28
N VAL A 283 -21.39 8.72 9.57
CA VAL A 283 -22.37 7.73 10.03
C VAL A 283 -21.74 6.34 10.13
N SER A 284 -20.95 5.95 9.13
CA SER A 284 -20.30 4.64 9.10
C SER A 284 -19.27 4.53 10.22
N ALA A 285 -18.46 5.56 10.46
CA ALA A 285 -17.50 5.63 11.57
C ALA A 285 -18.20 5.52 12.92
N MET A 286 -19.33 6.22 13.06
CA MET A 286 -20.14 6.17 14.26
C MET A 286 -20.70 4.76 14.47
N VAL A 287 -21.18 4.09 13.42
CA VAL A 287 -21.70 2.73 13.53
C VAL A 287 -20.57 1.74 13.81
N VAL A 288 -19.44 1.79 13.10
CA VAL A 288 -18.37 0.81 13.31
C VAL A 288 -17.71 0.99 14.69
N ASN A 289 -17.41 2.23 15.09
CA ASN A 289 -16.61 2.51 16.29
C ASN A 289 -17.41 2.69 17.61
N THR A 290 -18.74 2.50 17.63
CA THR A 290 -19.54 2.64 18.88
C THR A 290 -19.88 1.31 19.55
N THR A 291 -20.06 1.34 20.87
CA THR A 291 -20.47 0.17 21.66
C THR A 291 -21.94 -0.20 21.38
N THR A 292 -22.30 -1.47 21.56
CA THR A 292 -23.61 -2.06 21.21
C THR A 292 -24.81 -1.31 21.79
N THR A 293 -24.63 -0.67 22.94
CA THR A 293 -25.68 0.07 23.66
C THR A 293 -25.93 1.45 23.04
N GLU A 294 -24.91 2.10 22.48
CA GLU A 294 -25.02 3.42 21.86
C GLU A 294 -25.54 3.33 20.41
N LYS A 295 -25.17 2.25 19.69
CA LYS A 295 -25.64 1.89 18.34
C LYS A 295 -27.17 1.88 18.22
N ALA A 296 -27.87 1.33 19.21
CA ALA A 296 -29.33 1.21 19.18
C ALA A 296 -30.04 2.57 19.29
N VAL A 297 -29.50 3.47 20.12
CA VAL A 297 -30.08 4.81 20.34
C VAL A 297 -29.89 5.68 19.11
N THR A 298 -28.73 5.60 18.47
CA THR A 298 -28.36 6.47 17.35
C THR A 298 -28.99 6.01 16.04
N MET A 299 -29.09 4.70 15.77
CA MET A 299 -29.87 4.17 14.63
C MET A 299 -31.34 4.58 14.68
N SER A 300 -31.92 4.62 15.89
CA SER A 300 -33.30 5.07 16.09
C SER A 300 -33.51 6.55 15.71
N ILE A 301 -32.55 7.41 16.09
CA ILE A 301 -32.59 8.85 15.78
C ILE A 301 -32.33 9.09 14.29
N LEU A 302 -31.40 8.35 13.67
CA LEU A 302 -31.04 8.51 12.27
C LEU A 302 -32.20 8.14 11.33
N VAL A 303 -32.89 7.02 11.61
CA VAL A 303 -34.09 6.61 10.87
C VAL A 303 -35.17 7.70 10.95
N LEU A 304 -35.35 8.31 12.13
CA LEU A 304 -36.30 9.40 12.30
C LEU A 304 -35.92 10.64 11.47
N VAL A 305 -34.62 10.99 11.41
CA VAL A 305 -34.15 12.13 10.60
C VAL A 305 -34.33 11.85 9.10
N VAL A 306 -33.93 10.67 8.62
CA VAL A 306 -34.05 10.29 7.20
C VAL A 306 -35.52 10.24 6.78
N VAL A 307 -36.39 9.66 7.60
CA VAL A 307 -37.85 9.66 7.36
C VAL A 307 -38.41 11.07 7.38
N SER A 308 -37.96 11.93 8.30
CA SER A 308 -38.39 13.33 8.36
C SER A 308 -37.97 14.12 7.13
N VAL A 309 -36.75 13.92 6.64
CA VAL A 309 -36.24 14.54 5.40
C VAL A 309 -36.98 14.00 4.18
N ALA A 310 -37.21 12.69 4.09
CA ALA A 310 -37.98 12.09 3.00
C ALA A 310 -39.43 12.62 2.97
N ILE A 311 -40.09 12.71 4.13
CA ILE A 311 -41.42 13.31 4.27
C ILE A 311 -41.41 14.79 3.85
N TRP A 312 -40.39 15.54 4.26
CA TRP A 312 -40.25 16.96 3.87
C TRP A 312 -40.07 17.13 2.36
N VAL A 313 -39.22 16.30 1.73
CA VAL A 313 -39.02 16.30 0.28
C VAL A 313 -40.30 15.92 -0.47
N MET A 314 -41.02 14.90 0.00
CA MET A 314 -42.30 14.48 -0.59
C MET A 314 -43.38 15.57 -0.47
N ARG A 315 -43.48 16.24 0.69
CA ARG A 315 -44.41 17.36 0.91
C ARG A 315 -44.06 18.60 0.10
N ARG A 316 -42.78 18.79 -0.23
CA ARG A 316 -42.33 19.89 -1.10
C ARG A 316 -42.66 19.62 -2.57
N ARG A 317 -42.63 18.36 -3.01
CA ARG A 317 -43.03 17.94 -4.37
C ARG A 317 -44.54 17.96 -4.60
N SER A 318 -45.37 17.77 -3.58
CA SER A 318 -46.84 17.82 -3.72
C SER A 318 -47.44 19.24 -3.71
N ARG A 319 -46.60 20.28 -3.62
CA ARG A 319 -47.00 21.70 -3.56
C ARG A 319 -46.51 22.51 -4.78
N GLY A 320 -45.91 21.84 -5.77
CA GLY A 320 -45.50 22.43 -7.05
C GLY A 320 -46.37 21.93 -8.19
#